data_AF-A0A6I4U8C8-F1
#
_entry.id   AF-A0A6I4U8C8-F1
#
_cell.length_a   1.000
_cell.length_b   1.000
_cell.length_c   1.000
_cell.angle_alpha   90.00
_cell.angle_beta   90.00
_cell.angle_gamma   90.00
#
_symmetry.space_group_name_H-M   'P 1'
#
loop_
_entity.id
_entity.type
_entity.pdbx_description
1 polymer ?
#
loop_
_entity_poly.entity_id
_entity_poly.type
_entity_poly.pdbx_seq_one_letter_code
_entity_poly.pdbx_strand_id
1 'polypeptide(L)'
;MSIFDLFRKKPTATKPTPRENTGGSVDSDQVHIKDAMPKLAEQLSAQLAGILRTEEDTWWFLAEQYDYIVDCGEPAKGLLDLCSMKMHEIEHEGRKSENSYVGKPNPGVDLLKKARALFASKFDEDLADMTIAYAFIMFVENNIRMLNPLRIKYATHFHNNCVSQSAFRNADRWGDVLDSLQRN
;
A
#
# COMPACT_ATOMS: atom_id res chain seq x y z
N MET A 1 -9.92 -18.22 -2.70
CA MET A 1 -8.80 -18.88 -1.98
C MET A 1 -8.06 -17.76 -1.26
N SER A 2 -7.98 -17.80 0.06
CA SER A 2 -7.35 -16.72 0.84
C SER A 2 -5.82 -16.80 0.75
N ILE A 3 -5.10 -15.68 0.85
CA ILE A 3 -3.64 -15.68 0.96
C ILE A 3 -3.17 -16.52 2.18
N PHE A 4 -4.03 -16.63 3.21
CA PHE A 4 -3.81 -17.50 4.37
C PHE A 4 -3.89 -19.00 4.01
N ASP A 5 -4.60 -19.38 2.94
CA ASP A 5 -4.73 -20.77 2.49
C ASP A 5 -3.49 -21.23 1.70
N LEU A 6 -2.77 -20.32 1.03
CA LEU A 6 -1.53 -20.60 0.31
C LEU A 6 -0.41 -21.07 1.26
N PHE A 7 -0.44 -20.62 2.51
CA PHE A 7 0.55 -20.99 3.54
C PHE A 7 0.12 -22.12 4.46
N ARG A 8 -1.08 -22.70 4.27
CA ARG A 8 -1.58 -23.83 5.08
C ARG A 8 -1.18 -25.20 4.54
N LYS A 9 -0.65 -25.30 3.32
CA LYS A 9 -0.15 -26.59 2.80
C LYS A 9 1.15 -26.94 3.52
N LYS A 10 1.05 -27.83 4.53
CA LYS A 10 2.22 -28.52 5.10
C LYS A 10 3.02 -29.18 3.98
N PRO A 11 4.36 -29.08 3.97
CA PRO A 11 5.17 -29.92 3.11
C PRO A 11 4.89 -31.39 3.48
N THR A 12 4.44 -32.17 2.50
CA THR A 12 4.38 -33.62 2.61
C THR A 12 5.78 -34.14 2.87
N ALA A 13 6.00 -34.67 4.08
CA ALA A 13 7.26 -35.25 4.50
C ALA A 13 7.66 -36.37 3.53
N THR A 14 8.70 -36.11 2.74
CA THR A 14 9.36 -37.14 1.94
C THR A 14 10.50 -37.68 2.81
N LYS A 15 10.58 -39.00 2.98
CA LYS A 15 11.57 -39.67 3.85
C LYS A 15 13.01 -39.27 3.48
N PRO A 16 13.93 -39.17 4.46
CA PRO A 16 15.32 -38.77 4.18
C PRO A 16 16.14 -39.96 3.65
N THR A 17 16.81 -39.75 2.53
CA THR A 17 17.97 -40.53 2.06
C THR A 17 19.25 -39.86 2.56
N PRO A 18 20.32 -40.61 2.94
CA PRO A 18 21.49 -40.02 3.57
C PRO A 18 22.62 -39.64 2.59
N ARG A 19 23.34 -38.57 2.95
CA ARG A 19 24.61 -37.99 2.43
C ARG A 19 24.43 -37.15 1.15
N GLU A 20 25.00 -35.96 1.01
CA GLU A 20 26.38 -35.55 1.32
C GLU A 20 26.49 -34.02 1.51
N ASN A 21 27.47 -33.60 2.32
CA ASN A 21 27.78 -32.21 2.66
C ASN A 21 28.53 -31.54 1.50
N THR A 22 27.99 -30.51 0.86
CA THR A 22 28.76 -29.45 0.16
C THR A 22 28.03 -28.12 0.29
N GLY A 23 28.79 -27.07 0.59
CA GLY A 23 28.29 -25.81 1.13
C GLY A 23 27.50 -24.93 0.17
N GLY A 24 26.78 -23.98 0.78
CA GLY A 24 26.34 -22.73 0.16
C GLY A 24 24.94 -22.73 -0.46
N SER A 25 23.88 -22.86 0.35
CA SER A 25 22.51 -22.57 -0.09
C SER A 25 22.06 -21.17 0.38
N VAL A 26 22.62 -20.13 -0.24
CA VAL A 26 22.15 -18.75 0.02
C VAL A 26 21.29 -18.21 -1.14
N ASP A 27 21.29 -18.83 -2.32
CA ASP A 27 20.70 -18.21 -3.53
C ASP A 27 19.35 -18.75 -4.01
N SER A 28 18.97 -20.02 -3.80
CA SER A 28 17.75 -20.55 -4.43
C SER A 28 16.46 -19.99 -3.83
N ASP A 29 16.42 -19.85 -2.51
CA ASP A 29 15.21 -19.41 -1.81
C ASP A 29 14.94 -17.92 -2.02
N GLN A 30 15.98 -17.08 -2.05
CA GLN A 30 15.84 -15.66 -2.35
C GLN A 30 15.35 -15.39 -3.78
N VAL A 31 15.80 -16.18 -4.76
CA VAL A 31 15.34 -16.07 -6.16
C VAL A 31 13.86 -16.44 -6.28
N HIS A 32 13.41 -17.51 -5.61
CA HIS A 32 11.99 -17.89 -5.61
C HIS A 32 11.07 -16.87 -4.91
N ILE A 33 11.57 -16.14 -3.91
CA ILE A 33 10.79 -15.14 -3.18
C ILE A 33 10.61 -13.86 -4.01
N LYS A 34 11.64 -13.41 -4.74
CA LYS A 34 11.54 -12.25 -5.64
C LYS A 34 10.51 -12.48 -6.76
N ASP A 35 10.41 -13.72 -7.27
CA ASP A 35 9.40 -14.11 -8.25
C ASP A 35 7.99 -14.25 -7.66
N ALA A 36 7.87 -14.45 -6.34
CA ALA A 36 6.60 -14.58 -5.63
C ALA A 36 6.01 -13.22 -5.20
N MET A 37 6.85 -12.22 -4.93
CA MET A 37 6.42 -10.90 -4.45
C MET A 37 5.38 -10.23 -5.38
N PRO A 38 5.57 -10.14 -6.71
CA PRO A 38 4.57 -9.55 -7.60
C PRO A 38 3.21 -10.27 -7.54
N LYS A 39 3.22 -11.61 -7.41
CA LYS A 39 1.99 -12.41 -7.31
C LYS A 39 1.28 -12.18 -5.97
N LEU A 40 2.03 -12.05 -4.87
CA LEU A 40 1.45 -11.72 -3.56
C LEU A 40 0.87 -10.30 -3.55
N ALA A 41 1.60 -9.35 -4.13
CA ALA A 41 1.13 -7.97 -4.31
C ALA A 41 -0.15 -7.91 -5.15
N GLU A 42 -0.23 -8.66 -6.25
CA GLU A 42 -1.42 -8.76 -7.09
C GLU A 42 -2.62 -9.30 -6.31
N GLN A 43 -2.42 -10.36 -5.51
CA GLN A 43 -3.49 -10.94 -4.68
C GLN A 43 -3.96 -9.98 -3.58
N LEU A 44 -3.06 -9.20 -3.00
CA LEU A 44 -3.42 -8.16 -2.02
C LEU A 44 -4.16 -7.02 -2.70
N SER A 45 -3.69 -6.55 -3.87
CA SER A 45 -4.37 -5.54 -4.68
C SER A 45 -5.80 -5.95 -5.05
N ALA A 46 -6.00 -7.21 -5.45
CA ALA A 46 -7.34 -7.73 -5.75
C ALA A 46 -8.25 -7.77 -4.51
N GLN A 47 -7.70 -8.09 -3.34
CA GLN A 47 -8.45 -8.07 -2.09
C GLN A 47 -8.82 -6.64 -1.66
N LEU A 48 -7.93 -5.67 -1.84
CA LEU A 48 -8.18 -4.25 -1.57
C LEU A 48 -9.45 -3.77 -2.28
N ALA A 49 -9.61 -4.09 -3.57
CA ALA A 49 -10.79 -3.74 -4.34
C ALA A 49 -12.11 -4.31 -3.78
N GLY A 50 -12.06 -5.44 -3.05
CA GLY A 50 -13.24 -6.04 -2.42
C GLY A 50 -13.57 -5.52 -1.02
N ILE A 51 -12.60 -4.92 -0.32
CA ILE A 51 -12.77 -4.44 1.06
C ILE A 51 -12.91 -2.93 1.16
N LEU A 52 -12.37 -2.16 0.22
CA LEU A 52 -12.55 -0.73 0.11
C LEU A 52 -13.90 -0.44 -0.55
N ARG A 53 -14.98 -0.56 0.22
CA ARG A 53 -16.36 -0.56 -0.29
C ARG A 53 -16.93 0.83 -0.52
N THR A 54 -16.31 1.85 0.07
CA THR A 54 -16.76 3.23 -0.04
C THR A 54 -15.67 4.11 -0.61
N GLU A 55 -16.08 5.25 -1.18
CA GLU A 55 -15.17 6.32 -1.60
C GLU A 55 -14.30 6.79 -0.43
N GLU A 56 -14.87 6.83 0.78
CA GLU A 56 -14.17 7.21 2.00
C GLU A 56 -13.09 6.21 2.40
N ASP A 57 -13.43 4.91 2.41
CA ASP A 57 -12.44 3.87 2.67
C ASP A 57 -11.30 3.97 1.66
N THR A 58 -11.63 4.22 0.38
CA THR A 58 -10.64 4.34 -0.69
C THR A 58 -9.74 5.57 -0.52
N TRP A 59 -10.32 6.74 -0.25
CA TRP A 59 -9.55 7.97 -0.06
C TRP A 59 -8.60 7.87 1.14
N TRP A 60 -9.11 7.42 2.29
CA TRP A 60 -8.28 7.27 3.49
C TRP A 60 -7.22 6.19 3.32
N PHE A 61 -7.53 5.12 2.58
CA PHE A 61 -6.52 4.12 2.23
C PHE A 61 -5.38 4.73 1.41
N LEU A 62 -5.70 5.54 0.39
CA LEU A 62 -4.67 6.21 -0.40
C LEU A 62 -3.75 7.08 0.46
N ALA A 63 -4.33 7.97 1.25
CA ALA A 63 -3.58 8.88 2.11
C ALA A 63 -2.72 8.12 3.12
N GLU A 64 -3.32 7.21 3.90
CA GLU A 64 -2.62 6.50 4.97
C GLU A 64 -1.54 5.54 4.48
N GLN A 65 -1.82 4.82 3.39
CA GLN A 65 -0.89 3.83 2.87
C GLN A 65 0.27 4.50 2.13
N TYR A 66 0.03 5.64 1.46
CA TYR A 66 1.09 6.43 0.85
C TYR A 66 2.03 7.00 1.93
N ASP A 67 1.46 7.62 2.98
CA ASP A 67 2.19 8.11 4.16
C ASP A 67 3.06 7.01 4.79
N TYR A 68 2.48 5.82 4.99
CA TYR A 68 3.21 4.66 5.50
C TYR A 68 4.43 4.30 4.63
N ILE A 69 4.28 4.28 3.29
CA ILE A 69 5.37 3.89 2.38
C ILE A 69 6.47 4.96 2.35
N VAL A 70 6.11 6.24 2.47
CA VAL A 70 7.08 7.35 2.59
C VAL A 70 7.97 7.18 3.83
N ASP A 71 7.41 6.64 4.91
CA ASP A 71 8.11 6.38 6.18
C ASP A 71 8.87 5.03 6.22
N CYS A 72 8.70 4.17 5.21
CA CYS A 72 9.47 2.94 5.08
C CYS A 72 10.94 3.20 4.73
N GLY A 73 11.78 2.16 4.84
CA GLY A 73 13.14 2.19 4.32
C GLY A 73 13.21 2.48 2.81
N GLU A 74 14.38 2.95 2.36
CA GLU A 74 14.65 3.37 0.98
C GLU A 74 14.18 2.36 -0.10
N PRO A 75 14.31 1.02 0.06
CA PRO A 75 13.83 0.09 -0.95
C PRO A 75 12.33 0.21 -1.25
N ALA A 76 11.48 0.34 -0.22
CA ALA A 76 10.03 0.43 -0.39
C ALA A 76 9.62 1.85 -0.80
N LYS A 77 10.22 2.88 -0.18
CA LYS A 77 9.98 4.28 -0.55
C LYS A 77 10.33 4.55 -2.01
N GLY A 78 11.45 4.02 -2.49
CA GLY A 78 11.87 4.16 -3.90
C GLY A 78 10.89 3.56 -4.90
N LEU A 79 10.03 2.61 -4.50
CA LEU A 79 8.98 2.09 -5.38
C LEU A 79 7.90 3.13 -5.69
N LEU A 80 7.71 4.15 -4.83
CA LEU A 80 6.79 5.23 -5.12
C LEU A 80 7.18 5.95 -6.41
N ASP A 81 8.44 5.92 -6.85
CA ASP A 81 8.89 6.46 -8.14
C ASP A 81 8.19 5.82 -9.33
N LEU A 82 7.83 4.53 -9.21
CA LEU A 82 7.09 3.76 -10.22
C LEU A 82 5.59 4.02 -10.20
N CYS A 83 5.07 4.62 -9.13
CA CYS A 83 3.65 4.95 -9.01
C CYS A 83 3.29 6.14 -9.91
N SER A 84 2.31 5.98 -10.79
CA SER A 84 1.77 7.07 -11.62
C SER A 84 1.05 8.12 -10.79
N MET A 85 0.54 7.74 -9.61
CA MET A 85 -0.11 8.65 -8.67
C MET A 85 0.90 9.22 -7.68
N LYS A 86 1.40 10.42 -7.97
CA LYS A 86 2.15 11.22 -6.98
C LYS A 86 1.17 11.99 -6.10
N MET A 87 1.36 11.90 -4.80
CA MET A 87 0.58 12.63 -3.81
C MET A 87 1.41 13.78 -3.26
N HIS A 88 0.79 14.93 -3.08
CA HIS A 88 1.38 16.04 -2.33
C HIS A 88 1.35 15.71 -0.85
N GLU A 89 2.32 16.26 -0.11
CA GLU A 89 2.44 16.06 1.33
C GLU A 89 1.14 16.34 2.09
N ILE A 90 0.40 17.40 1.74
CA ILE A 90 -0.88 17.74 2.39
C ILE A 90 -1.96 16.66 2.25
N GLU A 91 -1.85 15.79 1.24
CA GLU A 91 -2.79 14.71 0.98
C GLU A 91 -2.57 13.48 1.86
N HIS A 92 -1.37 13.30 2.44
CA HIS A 92 -1.01 12.06 3.16
C HIS A 92 -0.36 12.29 4.53
N GLU A 93 0.45 13.34 4.71
CA GLU A 93 1.29 13.54 5.89
C GLU A 93 0.48 13.50 7.19
N GLY A 94 0.80 12.53 8.06
CA GLY A 94 0.19 12.38 9.38
C GLY A 94 -1.32 12.07 9.36
N ARG A 95 -1.90 11.79 8.20
CA ARG A 95 -3.31 11.46 8.06
C ARG A 95 -3.54 10.03 8.51
N LYS A 96 -4.51 9.85 9.41
CA LYS A 96 -5.05 8.55 9.83
C LYS A 96 -6.58 8.65 9.92
N SER A 97 -7.30 7.70 9.35
CA SER A 97 -8.77 7.64 9.37
C SER A 97 -9.32 7.62 10.79
N GLU A 98 -8.65 6.94 11.70
CA GLU A 98 -9.01 6.88 13.13
C GLU A 98 -8.97 8.25 13.82
N ASN A 99 -8.12 9.18 13.35
CA ASN A 99 -7.99 10.54 13.87
C ASN A 99 -8.90 11.53 13.12
N SER A 100 -9.73 11.04 12.22
CA SER A 100 -10.63 11.84 11.40
C SER A 100 -12.09 11.67 11.82
N TYR A 101 -12.99 12.27 11.05
CA TYR A 101 -14.44 12.07 11.22
C TYR A 101 -14.89 10.62 10.99
N VAL A 102 -14.05 9.77 10.38
CA VAL A 102 -14.29 8.33 10.19
C VAL A 102 -14.20 7.56 11.51
N GLY A 103 -13.26 7.93 12.39
CA GLY A 103 -13.15 7.43 13.76
C GLY A 103 -12.88 5.92 13.90
N LYS A 104 -12.43 5.25 12.84
CA LYS A 104 -12.09 3.81 12.84
C LYS A 104 -10.89 3.54 11.93
N PRO A 105 -10.13 2.46 12.17
CA PRO A 105 -9.05 2.05 11.28
C PRO A 105 -9.53 1.74 9.86
N ASN A 106 -8.72 2.13 8.87
CA ASN A 106 -9.00 1.83 7.47
C ASN A 106 -8.85 0.33 7.19
N PRO A 107 -9.85 -0.34 6.58
CA PRO A 107 -9.80 -1.78 6.35
C PRO A 107 -8.69 -2.21 5.38
N GLY A 108 -8.34 -1.37 4.39
CA GLY A 108 -7.24 -1.63 3.46
C GLY A 108 -5.87 -1.56 4.13
N VAL A 109 -5.67 -0.55 4.98
CA VAL A 109 -4.44 -0.40 5.77
C VAL A 109 -4.30 -1.56 6.75
N ASP A 110 -5.37 -1.96 7.43
CA ASP A 110 -5.35 -3.12 8.34
C ASP A 110 -5.03 -4.43 7.63
N LEU A 111 -5.57 -4.65 6.42
CA LEU A 111 -5.22 -5.80 5.58
C LEU A 111 -3.71 -5.82 5.28
N LEU A 112 -3.16 -4.70 4.80
CA LEU A 112 -1.74 -4.63 4.43
C LEU A 112 -0.82 -4.71 5.65
N LYS A 113 -1.21 -4.14 6.79
CA LYS A 113 -0.48 -4.25 8.06
C LYS A 113 -0.41 -5.70 8.53
N LYS A 114 -1.52 -6.45 8.47
CA LYS A 114 -1.55 -7.88 8.79
C LYS A 114 -0.71 -8.70 7.81
N ALA A 115 -0.77 -8.39 6.52
CA ALA A 115 0.04 -9.03 5.50
C ALA A 115 1.54 -8.77 5.73
N ARG A 116 1.93 -7.53 5.99
CA ARG A 116 3.30 -7.15 6.33
C ARG A 116 3.81 -7.93 7.54
N ALA A 117 3.05 -7.96 8.64
CA ALA A 117 3.45 -8.70 9.84
C ALA A 117 3.67 -10.20 9.55
N LEU A 118 2.84 -10.79 8.69
CA LEU A 118 3.03 -12.17 8.25
C LEU A 118 4.29 -12.33 7.38
N PHE A 119 4.54 -11.41 6.46
CA PHE A 119 5.73 -11.46 5.59
C PHE A 119 7.01 -11.24 6.39
N ALA A 120 7.07 -10.26 7.28
CA ALA A 120 8.22 -10.00 8.16
C ALA A 120 8.50 -11.17 9.14
N SER A 121 7.49 -12.01 9.43
CA SER A 121 7.70 -13.23 10.22
C SER A 121 8.36 -14.37 9.44
N LYS A 122 8.40 -14.28 8.10
CA LYS A 122 8.88 -15.33 7.19
C LYS A 122 10.08 -14.90 6.35
N PHE A 123 10.20 -13.60 6.13
CA PHE A 123 11.17 -12.93 5.28
C PHE A 123 11.72 -11.72 6.06
N ASP A 124 12.64 -10.97 5.47
CA ASP A 124 13.13 -9.73 6.07
C ASP A 124 12.08 -8.59 6.00
N GLU A 125 12.30 -7.54 6.81
CA GLU A 125 11.40 -6.39 6.89
C GLU A 125 11.32 -5.59 5.59
N ASP A 126 12.45 -5.40 4.91
CA ASP A 126 12.51 -4.64 3.66
C ASP A 126 11.65 -5.30 2.58
N LEU A 127 11.71 -6.62 2.48
CA LEU A 127 10.90 -7.38 1.54
C LEU A 127 9.40 -7.35 1.89
N ALA A 128 9.07 -7.35 3.18
CA ALA A 128 7.69 -7.16 3.63
C ALA A 128 7.16 -5.77 3.23
N ASP A 129 7.97 -4.72 3.42
CA ASP A 129 7.64 -3.34 3.05
C ASP A 129 7.56 -3.14 1.53
N MET A 130 8.48 -3.72 0.77
CA MET A 130 8.41 -3.72 -0.69
C MET A 130 7.15 -4.45 -1.20
N THR A 131 6.76 -5.56 -0.56
CA THR A 131 5.56 -6.32 -0.98
C THR A 131 4.28 -5.51 -0.80
N ILE A 132 4.12 -4.83 0.35
CA ILE A 132 2.94 -3.98 0.56
C ILE A 132 2.98 -2.73 -0.32
N ALA A 133 4.16 -2.17 -0.59
CA ALA A 133 4.31 -1.01 -1.47
C ALA A 133 3.93 -1.37 -2.91
N TYR A 134 4.38 -2.53 -3.40
CA TYR A 134 3.93 -3.08 -4.69
C TYR A 134 2.42 -3.32 -4.72
N ALA A 135 1.82 -3.85 -3.65
CA ALA A 135 0.38 -4.07 -3.59
C ALA A 135 -0.41 -2.75 -3.70
N PHE A 136 0.07 -1.70 -3.02
CA PHE A 136 -0.48 -0.35 -3.12
C PHE A 136 -0.36 0.21 -4.55
N ILE A 137 0.82 0.13 -5.15
CA ILE A 137 1.06 0.61 -6.53
C ILE A 137 0.16 -0.13 -7.52
N MET A 138 0.09 -1.46 -7.44
CA MET A 138 -0.81 -2.24 -8.29
C MET A 138 -2.28 -1.84 -8.11
N PHE A 139 -2.71 -1.57 -6.89
CA PHE A 139 -4.07 -1.07 -6.64
C PHE A 139 -4.28 0.28 -7.32
N VAL A 140 -3.32 1.20 -7.20
CA VAL A 140 -3.37 2.52 -7.84
C VAL A 140 -3.44 2.40 -9.37
N GLU A 141 -2.49 1.70 -9.99
CA GLU A 141 -2.38 1.58 -11.44
C GLU A 141 -3.65 0.97 -12.05
N ASN A 142 -4.21 -0.06 -11.40
CA ASN A 142 -5.43 -0.73 -11.85
C ASN A 142 -6.69 0.15 -11.72
N ASN A 143 -6.67 1.18 -10.86
CA ASN A 143 -7.85 1.96 -10.52
C ASN A 143 -7.71 3.47 -10.81
N ILE A 144 -6.60 3.92 -11.41
CA ILE A 144 -6.25 5.35 -11.50
C ILE A 144 -7.36 6.24 -12.09
N ARG A 145 -8.09 5.72 -13.09
CA ARG A 145 -9.21 6.43 -13.72
C ARG A 145 -10.36 6.75 -12.75
N MET A 146 -10.55 5.93 -11.73
CA MET A 146 -11.53 6.15 -10.66
C MET A 146 -10.92 6.97 -9.51
N LEU A 147 -9.64 6.74 -9.20
CA LEU A 147 -8.96 7.39 -8.08
C LEU A 147 -8.71 8.89 -8.32
N ASN A 148 -8.39 9.33 -9.55
CA ASN A 148 -8.15 10.76 -9.82
C ASN A 148 -9.40 11.63 -9.57
N PRO A 149 -10.59 11.29 -10.10
CA PRO A 149 -11.83 11.99 -9.75
C PRO A 149 -12.11 12.01 -8.25
N LEU A 150 -11.85 10.89 -7.55
CA LEU A 150 -11.99 10.80 -6.10
C LEU A 150 -11.05 11.77 -5.38
N ARG A 151 -9.78 11.84 -5.79
CA ARG A 151 -8.80 12.79 -5.25
C ARG A 151 -9.24 14.24 -5.47
N ILE A 152 -9.74 14.59 -6.66
CA ILE A 152 -10.26 15.93 -6.94
C ILE A 152 -11.43 16.27 -6.00
N LYS A 153 -12.35 15.33 -5.79
CA LYS A 153 -13.50 15.50 -4.88
C LYS A 153 -13.04 15.82 -3.46
N TYR A 154 -12.11 15.03 -2.91
CA TYR A 154 -11.61 15.24 -1.56
C TYR A 154 -10.75 16.50 -1.43
N ALA A 155 -9.87 16.78 -2.39
CA ALA A 155 -9.09 18.02 -2.42
C ALA A 155 -9.98 19.27 -2.44
N THR A 156 -11.06 19.26 -3.24
CA THR A 156 -12.06 20.34 -3.27
C THR A 156 -12.75 20.49 -1.92
N HIS A 157 -13.13 19.39 -1.29
CA HIS A 157 -13.77 19.41 0.02
C HIS A 157 -12.85 20.03 1.09
N PHE A 158 -11.59 19.59 1.17
CA PHE A 158 -10.63 20.13 2.14
C PHE A 158 -10.25 21.57 1.86
N HIS A 159 -10.08 21.96 0.58
CA HIS A 159 -9.90 23.35 0.18
C HIS A 159 -11.02 24.23 0.73
N ASN A 160 -12.28 23.87 0.44
CA ASN A 160 -13.45 24.66 0.86
C ASN A 160 -13.60 24.73 2.38
N ASN A 161 -13.28 23.65 3.09
CA ASN A 161 -13.24 23.66 4.56
C ASN A 161 -12.15 24.59 5.09
N CYS A 162 -10.99 24.65 4.46
CA CYS A 162 -9.93 25.58 4.86
C CYS A 162 -10.33 27.03 4.61
N VAL A 163 -10.98 27.32 3.47
CA VAL A 163 -11.51 28.66 3.16
C VAL A 163 -12.56 29.08 4.20
N SER A 164 -13.52 28.21 4.53
CA SER A 164 -14.57 28.54 5.49
C SER A 164 -14.05 28.76 6.92
N GLN A 165 -12.91 28.15 7.26
CA GLN A 165 -12.22 28.32 8.54
C GLN A 165 -11.13 29.40 8.51
N SER A 166 -11.01 30.18 7.43
CA SER A 166 -9.96 31.20 7.24
C SER A 166 -8.52 30.65 7.30
N ALA A 167 -8.33 29.35 7.07
CA ALA A 167 -7.04 28.68 7.00
C ALA A 167 -6.43 28.77 5.59
N PHE A 168 -6.27 30.00 5.08
CA PHE A 168 -5.97 30.25 3.66
C PHE A 168 -4.69 29.59 3.15
N ARG A 169 -3.63 29.51 3.97
CA ARG A 169 -2.38 28.81 3.59
C ARG A 169 -2.61 27.34 3.27
N ASN A 170 -3.49 26.66 4.02
CA ASN A 170 -3.83 25.28 3.75
C ASN A 170 -4.79 25.16 2.56
N ALA A 171 -5.67 26.14 2.37
CA ALA A 171 -6.49 26.22 1.17
C ALA A 171 -5.62 26.31 -0.09
N ASP A 172 -4.61 27.19 -0.11
CA ASP A 172 -3.68 27.35 -1.23
C ASP A 172 -2.96 26.03 -1.56
N ARG A 173 -2.44 25.32 -0.54
CA ARG A 173 -1.81 23.99 -0.72
C ARG A 173 -2.77 22.96 -1.33
N TRP A 174 -4.06 23.00 -0.97
CA TRP A 174 -5.07 22.15 -1.63
C TRP A 174 -5.41 22.63 -3.05
N GLY A 175 -5.32 23.93 -3.32
CA GLY A 175 -5.36 24.48 -4.67
C GLY A 175 -4.26 23.91 -5.55
N ASP A 176 -3.03 23.83 -5.05
CA ASP A 176 -1.89 23.23 -5.77
C ASP A 176 -2.14 21.75 -6.12
N VAL A 177 -2.77 21.00 -5.21
CA VAL A 177 -3.21 19.61 -5.47
C VAL A 177 -4.18 19.59 -6.65
N LEU A 178 -5.24 20.40 -6.61
CA LEU A 178 -6.26 20.47 -7.66
C LEU A 178 -5.66 20.83 -9.02
N ASP A 179 -4.79 21.84 -9.05
CA ASP A 179 -4.08 22.28 -10.24
C ASP A 179 -3.24 21.15 -10.86
N SER A 180 -2.56 20.37 -10.02
CA SER A 180 -1.76 19.22 -10.47
C SER A 180 -2.61 18.08 -11.05
N LEU A 181 -3.84 17.91 -10.56
CA LEU A 181 -4.74 16.84 -10.99
C LEU A 181 -5.50 17.18 -12.28
N GLN A 182 -5.70 18.46 -12.59
CA GLN A 182 -6.41 18.91 -13.80
C GLN A 182 -5.51 19.00 -15.05
N ARG A 183 -4.19 19.05 -14.85
CA ARG A 183 -3.20 19.16 -15.95
C ARG A 183 -2.71 17.81 -16.48
N ASN A 184 -3.10 16.70 -15.84
CA ASN A 184 -2.74 15.32 -16.17
C ASN A 184 -3.95 14.55 -16.73
#